data_AF-A0A4S8L4X2-F1
#
_entry.id   AF-A0A4S8L4X2-F1
#
_cell.length_a   1.000
_cell.length_b   1.000
_cell.length_c   1.000
_cell.angle_alpha   90.00
_cell.angle_beta   90.00
_cell.angle_gamma   90.00
#
_symmetry.space_group_name_H-M   'P 1'
#
loop_
_entity.id
_entity.type
_entity.pdbx_description
1 polymer ?
#
loop_
_entity_poly.entity_id
_entity_poly.type
_entity_poly.pdbx_seq_one_letter_code
_entity_poly.pdbx_strand_id
1 'polypeptide(L)' 'SAPYYWKQDYHTSALTGAQWVQELKHGHPDRIHTELGMRLHVFLIFVEQLRQLGLGDGPQVTLEEKAAIFLY' A
#
# COMPACT_ATOMS: atom_id res chain seq x y z
N SER A 1 -14.22 13.18 29.80
CA SER A 1 -12.94 12.80 29.17
C SER A 1 -13.23 12.12 27.85
N ALA A 2 -13.00 12.81 26.74
CA ALA A 2 -13.25 12.26 25.41
C ALA A 2 -12.06 11.41 24.97
N PRO A 3 -12.24 10.14 24.56
CA PRO A 3 -11.25 9.50 23.71
C PRO A 3 -11.52 10.00 22.29
N TYR A 4 -10.67 10.91 21.81
CA TYR A 4 -10.50 11.19 20.39
C TYR A 4 -9.95 9.92 19.72
N TYR A 5 -10.80 8.90 19.56
CA TYR A 5 -10.50 7.77 18.70
C TYR A 5 -10.55 8.33 17.28
N TRP A 6 -9.40 8.41 16.62
CA TRP A 6 -9.32 8.68 15.18
C TRP A 6 -10.14 7.62 14.44
N LYS A 7 -11.41 7.94 14.19
CA LYS A 7 -12.31 7.15 13.37
C LYS A 7 -12.01 7.48 11.91
N GLN A 8 -10.86 7.01 11.43
CA GLN A 8 -10.51 7.06 10.02
C GLN A 8 -11.12 5.81 9.37
N ASP A 9 -11.95 5.99 8.34
CA ASP A 9 -12.62 4.87 7.66
C ASP A 9 -11.58 3.84 7.20
N TYR A 10 -11.85 2.56 7.54
CA TYR A 10 -10.92 1.45 7.34
C TYR A 10 -10.66 1.19 5.84
N HIS A 11 -11.69 1.38 5.02
CA HIS A 11 -11.60 1.39 3.55
C HIS A 11 -12.14 2.72 3.04
N THR A 12 -11.25 3.62 2.63
CA THR A 12 -11.65 4.81 1.85
C THR A 12 -11.52 4.56 0.35
N SER A 13 -11.07 3.34 -0.02
CA SER A 13 -10.54 3.03 -1.33
C SER A 13 -11.65 3.12 -2.35
N ALA A 14 -11.58 4.15 -3.18
CA ALA A 14 -12.28 4.13 -4.46
C ALA A 14 -11.78 2.89 -5.26
N LEU A 15 -12.68 2.33 -6.08
CA LEU A 15 -12.72 0.96 -6.62
C LEU A 15 -11.51 0.48 -7.46
N THR A 16 -10.33 1.07 -7.33
CA THR A 16 -9.11 0.75 -8.08
C THR A 16 -7.98 0.33 -7.14
N GLY A 17 -7.17 -0.66 -7.54
CA GLY A 17 -6.03 -1.11 -6.76
C GLY A 17 -4.98 0.00 -6.56
N ALA A 18 -4.82 0.89 -7.55
CA ALA A 18 -3.97 2.07 -7.43
C ALA A 18 -4.37 2.98 -6.24
N GLN A 19 -5.65 3.24 -6.04
CA GLN A 19 -6.13 4.07 -4.91
C GLN A 19 -5.97 3.35 -3.57
N TRP A 20 -6.22 2.04 -3.55
CA TRP A 20 -5.95 1.22 -2.36
C TRP A 20 -4.47 1.26 -1.96
N VAL A 21 -3.54 1.13 -2.91
CA VAL A 21 -2.09 1.29 -2.65
C VAL A 21 -1.77 2.68 -2.09
N GLN A 22 -2.40 3.74 -2.61
CA GLN A 22 -2.21 5.09 -2.05
C GLN A 22 -2.71 5.19 -0.61
N GLU A 23 -3.79 4.48 -0.25
CA GLU A 23 -4.27 4.43 1.13
C GLU A 23 -3.36 3.65 2.05
N LEU A 24 -2.74 2.57 1.58
CA LEU A 24 -1.73 1.87 2.37
C LEU A 24 -0.51 2.77 2.62
N LYS A 25 -0.12 3.59 1.63
CA LYS A 25 1.03 4.49 1.73
C LYS A 25 0.79 5.72 2.61
N HIS A 26 -0.42 6.29 2.56
CA HIS A 26 -0.76 7.55 3.24
C HIS A 26 -1.66 7.37 4.47
N GLY A 27 -2.21 6.17 4.66
CA GLY A 27 -3.04 5.83 5.79
C GLY A 27 -2.23 5.52 7.05
N HIS A 28 -2.91 4.94 8.04
CA HIS A 28 -2.26 4.58 9.30
C HIS A 28 -1.13 3.56 9.07
N PRO A 29 0.06 3.72 9.65
CA PRO A 29 1.20 2.81 9.46
C PRO A 29 0.91 1.33 9.77
N ASP A 30 -0.04 1.08 10.67
CA ASP A 30 -0.46 -0.29 11.01
C ASP A 30 -1.29 -0.95 9.92
N ARG A 31 -1.93 -0.18 9.02
CA ARG A 31 -2.73 -0.75 7.92
C ARG A 31 -1.83 -1.49 6.94
N ILE A 32 -0.76 -0.88 6.44
CA ILE A 32 0.15 -1.56 5.52
C ILE A 32 0.82 -2.79 6.14
N HIS A 33 1.09 -2.76 7.46
CA HIS A 33 1.60 -3.93 8.17
C HIS A 33 0.55 -5.04 8.28
N THR A 34 -0.70 -4.69 8.59
CA THR A 34 -1.80 -5.64 8.67
C THR A 34 -2.13 -6.25 7.32
N GLU A 35 -2.13 -5.45 6.26
CA GLU A 35 -2.57 -5.86 4.93
C GLU A 35 -1.46 -6.53 4.11
N LEU A 36 -0.19 -6.07 4.20
CA LEU A 36 0.92 -6.59 3.40
C LEU A 36 1.97 -7.36 4.23
N GLY A 37 1.76 -7.51 5.54
CA GLY A 37 2.71 -8.17 6.44
C GLY A 37 4.04 -7.42 6.65
N MET A 38 4.14 -6.15 6.21
CA MET A 38 5.37 -5.37 6.31
C MET A 38 5.14 -3.87 6.50
N ARG A 39 6.15 -3.18 7.05
CA ARG A 39 6.10 -1.72 7.24
C ARG A 39 6.25 -0.98 5.91
N LEU A 40 5.72 0.24 5.83
CA LEU A 40 5.78 1.10 4.62
C LEU A 40 7.19 1.22 4.02
N HIS A 41 8.20 1.52 4.84
CA HIS A 41 9.56 1.66 4.35
C HIS A 41 10.12 0.35 3.76
N VAL A 42 9.72 -0.81 4.29
CA VAL A 42 10.12 -2.12 3.77
C VAL A 42 9.45 -2.37 2.42
N PHE A 43 8.16 -2.04 2.31
CA PHE A 43 7.43 -2.13 1.04
C PHE A 43 8.05 -1.24 -0.05
N LEU A 44 8.42 0.00 0.26
CA LEU A 44 9.07 0.90 -0.70
C LEU A 44 10.44 0.37 -1.14
N ILE A 45 11.25 -0.16 -0.23
CA ILE A 45 12.53 -0.80 -0.57
C ILE A 45 12.29 -2.03 -1.45
N PHE A 46 11.31 -2.86 -1.13
CA PHE A 46 10.93 -4.03 -1.91
C PHE A 46 10.58 -3.66 -3.35
N VAL A 47 9.70 -2.66 -3.55
CA VAL A 47 9.33 -2.17 -4.89
C VAL A 47 10.55 -1.64 -5.64
N GLU A 48 11.43 -0.88 -4.98
CA GLU A 48 12.64 -0.37 -5.62
C GLU A 48 13.58 -1.51 -6.03
N GLN A 49 13.74 -2.55 -5.21
CA GLN A 49 14.53 -3.74 -5.60
C GLN A 49 13.93 -4.44 -6.84
N LEU A 50 12.60 -4.58 -6.91
CA LEU A 50 11.94 -5.12 -8.10
C LEU A 50 12.25 -4.27 -9.35
N ARG A 51 12.24 -2.94 -9.20
CA ARG A 51 12.60 -2.02 -10.28
C ARG A 51 14.06 -2.20 -10.73
N GLN A 52 14.99 -2.37 -9.80
CA GLN A 52 16.39 -2.66 -10.11
C GLN A 52 16.59 -4.02 -10.82
N LEU A 53 15.69 -4.98 -10.57
CA LEU A 53 15.66 -6.27 -11.28
C LEU A 53 15.01 -6.19 -12.68
N GLY A 54 14.57 -4.99 -13.10
CA GLY A 54 14.00 -4.75 -14.43
C GLY A 54 12.49 -4.89 -14.51
N LEU A 55 11.79 -5.04 -13.38
CA LEU A 55 10.32 -4.98 -13.36
C LEU A 55 9.87 -3.53 -13.44
N GLY A 56 8.81 -3.29 -14.19
CA GLY A 56 8.27 -1.95 -14.41
C GLY A 56 6.76 -1.90 -14.35
N ASP A 57 6.26 -0.68 -14.49
CA ASP A 57 4.84 -0.42 -14.63
C ASP A 57 4.29 -1.12 -15.89
N GLY A 58 3.07 -1.65 -15.79
CA GLY A 58 2.32 -2.11 -16.95
C GLY A 58 1.43 -1.00 -17.51
N PRO A 59 0.74 -1.24 -18.64
CA PRO A 59 -0.16 -0.24 -19.24
C PRO A 59 -1.33 0.19 -18.33
N GLN A 60 -1.74 -0.67 -17.40
CA GLN A 60 -2.92 -0.47 -16.55
C GLN A 60 -2.62 -0.54 -15.05
N VAL A 61 -1.51 -1.19 -14.67
CA VAL A 61 -1.20 -1.54 -13.28
C VAL A 61 0.24 -1.14 -12.99
N THR A 62 0.43 -0.32 -11.97
CA THR A 62 1.77 0.12 -11.52
C THR A 62 2.53 -1.04 -10.88
N LEU A 63 3.86 -0.94 -10.81
CA LEU A 63 4.68 -1.92 -10.11
C LEU A 63 4.33 -1.99 -8.63
N GLU A 64 4.00 -0.85 -8.00
CA GLU A 64 3.54 -0.80 -6.61
C GLU A 64 2.24 -1.59 -6.43
N GLU A 65 1.29 -1.45 -7.35
CA GLU A 65 0.03 -2.19 -7.31
C GLU A 65 0.21 -3.67 -7.59
N LYS A 66 1.06 -4.06 -8.54
CA LYS A 66 1.43 -5.47 -8.74
C LYS A 66 2.06 -6.07 -7.48
N ALA A 67 2.97 -5.33 -6.85
CA ALA A 67 3.63 -5.73 -5.62
C ALA A 67 2.63 -5.88 -4.46
N ALA A 68 1.71 -4.94 -4.30
CA ALA A 68 0.69 -5.00 -3.26
C ALA A 68 -0.30 -6.16 -3.49
N ILE A 69 -0.72 -6.42 -4.74
CA ILE A 69 -1.56 -7.58 -5.11
C ILE A 69 -0.83 -8.90 -4.83
N PHE A 70 0.47 -8.97 -5.06
CA PHE A 70 1.26 -10.19 -4.79
C PHE A 70 1.40 -10.49 -3.29
N LEU A 71 1.38 -9.45 -2.45
CA LEU A 71 1.61 -9.56 -1.00
C LEU A 71 0.33 -9.74 -0.18
N TYR A 72 -0.83 -9.37 -0.73
CA TYR A 72 -2.15 -9.53 -0.13
C TYR A 72 -2.69 -10.95 -0.30
#